data_AF-A0A3D3PS23-F1
#
_entry.id   AF-A0A3D3PS23-F1
#
_cell.length_a   1.000
_cell.length_b   1.000
_cell.length_c   1.000
_cell.angle_alpha   90.00
_cell.angle_beta   90.00
_cell.angle_gamma   90.00
#
_symmetry.space_group_name_H-M   'P 1'
#
loop_
_entity.id
_entity.type
_entity.pdbx_description
1 polymer ?
#
loop_
_entity_poly.entity_id
_entity_poly.type
_entity_poly.pdbx_seq_one_letter_code
_entity_poly.pdbx_strand_id
1 'polypeptide(L)'
;NYNRDLQRSVGDKVGTGYGICFCLAAGGEIFMHTTAEGDVLLDVTPEAEWVTPVITAATRTEKPHAQIWDLPAHALTQLVLGLSSLIGASRIVHQHDFRMKKY
;
A
#
# COMPACT_ATOMS: atom_id res chain seq x y z
N ASN A 1 -12.63 3.89 26.96
CA ASN A 1 -13.74 4.09 26.00
C ASN A 1 -13.32 4.14 24.54
N TYR A 2 -12.17 4.73 24.17
CA TYR A 2 -11.65 4.74 22.78
C TYR A 2 -11.64 3.38 22.06
N ASN A 3 -11.25 2.32 22.77
CA ASN A 3 -11.12 0.98 22.21
C ASN A 3 -12.47 0.39 21.74
N ARG A 4 -13.59 0.74 22.41
CA ARG A 4 -14.91 0.18 22.11
C ARG A 4 -15.53 0.81 20.86
N ASP A 5 -15.28 2.10 20.63
CA ASP A 5 -15.75 2.79 19.44
C ASP A 5 -14.96 2.36 18.20
N LEU A 6 -13.64 2.16 18.36
CA LEU A 6 -12.78 1.53 17.35
C LEU A 6 -13.26 0.13 16.96
N GLN A 7 -13.58 -0.71 17.94
CA GLN A 7 -14.12 -2.06 17.69
C GLN A 7 -15.45 -2.04 16.93
N ARG A 8 -16.32 -1.06 17.19
CA ARG A 8 -17.59 -0.91 16.46
C ARG A 8 -17.41 -0.45 15.02
N SER A 9 -16.43 0.41 14.74
CA SER A 9 -16.12 0.84 13.37
C SER A 9 -15.48 -0.25 12.49
N VAL A 10 -14.87 -1.27 13.11
CA VAL A 10 -14.17 -2.34 12.38
C VAL A 10 -15.12 -3.44 11.88
N GLY A 11 -16.30 -3.60 12.46
CA GLY A 11 -17.27 -4.65 12.09
C GLY A 11 -16.73 -6.08 12.29
N ASP A 12 -17.61 -7.09 12.28
CA ASP A 12 -17.26 -8.52 12.49
C ASP A 12 -16.39 -9.14 11.37
N LYS A 13 -15.71 -8.32 10.58
CA LYS A 13 -14.71 -8.73 9.61
C LYS A 13 -13.42 -8.04 10.00
N VAL A 14 -12.68 -8.65 10.93
CA VAL A 14 -11.21 -8.51 10.98
C VAL A 14 -10.67 -9.21 9.71
N GLY A 15 -11.03 -8.64 8.56
CA GLY A 15 -10.65 -9.09 7.25
C GLY A 15 -9.21 -8.66 7.04
N THR A 16 -8.36 -9.64 6.78
CA THR A 16 -7.03 -9.45 6.23
C THR A 16 -7.11 -8.45 5.06
N GLY A 17 -6.62 -7.22 5.25
CA GLY A 17 -6.79 -6.15 4.26
C GLY A 17 -6.88 -4.71 4.80
N TYR A 18 -6.37 -4.44 6.01
CA TYR A 18 -6.22 -3.07 6.51
C TYR A 18 -4.96 -2.43 5.94
N GLY A 19 -5.02 -1.17 5.53
CA GLY A 19 -3.87 -0.54 4.91
C GLY A 19 -4.05 0.95 4.67
N ILE A 20 -3.09 1.52 3.95
CA ILE A 20 -3.13 2.91 3.51
C ILE A 20 -3.27 2.92 2.00
N CYS A 21 -4.25 3.66 1.49
CA CYS A 21 -4.33 4.00 0.08
C CYS A 21 -3.75 5.41 -0.11
N PHE A 22 -2.75 5.51 -0.98
CA PHE A 22 -2.18 6.76 -1.46
C PHE A 22 -2.81 7.09 -2.81
N CYS A 23 -3.57 8.18 -2.86
CA CYS A 23 -4.10 8.72 -4.10
C CYS A 23 -3.05 9.68 -4.68
N LEU A 24 -2.56 9.37 -5.88
CA LEU A 24 -1.50 10.14 -6.53
C LEU A 24 -2.09 11.38 -7.22
N ALA A 25 -1.42 12.53 -7.10
CA ALA A 25 -1.90 13.80 -7.63
C ALA A 25 -2.06 13.79 -9.16
N ALA A 26 -1.21 13.03 -9.86
CA ALA A 26 -1.25 12.88 -11.32
C ALA A 26 -2.12 11.70 -11.79
N GLY A 27 -2.81 11.00 -10.88
CA GLY A 27 -3.68 9.86 -11.17
C GLY A 27 -3.08 8.51 -10.76
N GLY A 28 -3.99 7.59 -10.43
CA GLY A 28 -3.68 6.26 -9.92
C GLY A 28 -3.66 6.18 -8.39
N GLU A 29 -3.75 4.95 -7.89
CA GLU A 29 -3.74 4.65 -6.46
C GLU A 29 -2.66 3.61 -6.14
N ILE A 30 -2.07 3.72 -4.96
CA ILE A 30 -1.18 2.70 -4.40
C ILE A 30 -1.75 2.29 -3.06
N PHE A 31 -2.07 1.01 -2.91
CA PHE A 31 -2.49 0.46 -1.63
C PHE A 31 -1.29 -0.17 -0.95
N MET A 32 -1.13 0.06 0.35
CA MET A 32 -0.01 -0.43 1.15
C MET A 32 -0.50 -1.13 2.41
N HIS A 33 0.10 -2.26 2.71
CA HIS A 33 -0.09 -3.01 3.95
C HIS A 33 1.26 -3.57 4.44
N THR A 34 1.44 -3.66 5.76
CA THR A 34 2.61 -4.33 6.35
C THR A 34 2.22 -5.69 6.90
N THR A 35 3.00 -6.72 6.59
CA THR A 35 2.82 -8.07 7.14
C THR A 35 3.19 -8.13 8.64
N ALA A 36 2.97 -9.28 9.27
CA ALA A 36 3.34 -9.48 10.68
C ALA A 36 4.88 -9.45 10.90
N GLU A 37 5.63 -9.79 9.85
CA GLU A 37 7.09 -9.77 9.78
C GLU A 37 7.64 -8.37 9.52
N GLY A 38 6.77 -7.41 9.19
CA GLY A 38 7.12 -6.02 8.92
C GLY A 38 7.41 -5.71 7.45
N ASP A 39 7.35 -6.71 6.56
CA ASP A 39 7.49 -6.52 5.12
C ASP A 39 6.30 -5.73 4.56
N VAL A 40 6.51 -5.05 3.43
CA VAL A 40 5.56 -4.13 2.84
C VAL A 40 4.99 -4.73 1.57
N LEU A 41 3.67 -4.96 1.57
CA LEU A 41 2.91 -5.28 0.38
C LEU A 41 2.37 -3.99 -0.25
N LEU A 42 2.68 -3.78 -1.53
CA LEU A 42 2.08 -2.72 -2.33
C LEU A 42 1.24 -3.28 -3.45
N ASP A 43 0.00 -2.82 -3.58
CA ASP A 43 -0.81 -2.98 -4.78
C ASP A 43 -0.77 -1.66 -5.55
N VAL A 44 -0.09 -1.65 -6.70
CA VAL A 44 0.01 -0.47 -7.57
C VAL A 44 -1.05 -0.64 -8.66
N THR A 45 -2.08 0.22 -8.70
CA THR A 45 -3.11 0.09 -9.74
C THR A 45 -2.52 0.31 -11.15
N PRO A 46 -3.14 -0.22 -12.22
CA PRO A 46 -2.67 0.01 -13.59
C PRO A 46 -2.49 1.49 -13.92
N GLU A 47 -3.37 2.36 -13.42
CA GLU A 47 -3.29 3.81 -13.61
C GLU A 47 -2.12 4.45 -12.85
N ALA A 48 -1.58 3.78 -11.83
CA ALA A 48 -0.39 4.19 -11.08
C ALA A 48 0.90 3.56 -11.60
N GLU A 49 0.87 2.74 -12.66
CA GLU A 49 2.06 2.02 -13.16
C GLU A 49 3.24 2.96 -13.48
N TRP A 50 2.95 4.20 -13.86
CA TRP A 50 3.94 5.24 -14.15
C TRP A 50 4.85 5.57 -12.95
N VAL A 51 4.47 5.24 -11.71
CA VAL A 51 5.34 5.43 -10.52
C VAL A 51 6.37 4.33 -10.31
N THR A 52 6.34 3.25 -11.11
CA THR A 52 7.29 2.13 -11.04
C THR A 52 8.76 2.60 -10.88
N PRO A 53 9.27 3.58 -11.68
CA PRO A 53 10.67 3.99 -11.56
C PRO A 53 11.00 4.59 -10.20
N VAL A 54 10.05 5.28 -9.56
CA VAL A 54 10.21 5.86 -8.22
C VAL A 54 10.23 4.76 -7.17
N ILE A 55 9.32 3.79 -7.27
CA ILE A 55 9.29 2.62 -6.37
C ILE A 55 10.62 1.86 -6.48
N THR A 56 11.06 1.50 -7.68
CA THR A 56 12.32 0.79 -7.89
C THR A 56 13.53 1.59 -7.39
N ALA A 57 13.59 2.90 -7.66
CA ALA A 57 14.68 3.74 -7.19
C ALA A 57 14.73 3.85 -5.65
N ALA A 58 13.58 4.01 -5.00
CA ALA A 58 13.49 4.18 -3.56
C ALA A 58 13.73 2.87 -2.80
N THR A 59 13.21 1.76 -3.30
CA THR A 59 13.22 0.46 -2.63
C THR A 59 14.41 -0.42 -3.05
N ARG A 60 15.02 -0.13 -4.21
CA ARG A 60 16.01 -0.97 -4.90
C ARG A 60 15.47 -2.37 -5.25
N THR A 61 14.16 -2.50 -5.37
CA THR A 61 13.48 -3.73 -5.79
C THR A 61 13.04 -3.62 -7.25
N GLU A 62 13.29 -4.67 -8.03
CA GLU A 62 12.85 -4.75 -9.42
C GLU A 62 11.33 -4.88 -9.51
N LYS A 63 10.76 -4.37 -10.60
CA LYS A 63 9.32 -4.48 -10.83
C LYS A 63 8.92 -5.97 -10.93
N PRO A 64 7.97 -6.45 -10.10
CA PRO A 64 7.45 -7.79 -10.23
C PRO A 64 6.67 -7.97 -11.54
N HIS A 65 6.54 -9.22 -12.00
CA HIS A 65 5.65 -9.56 -13.11
C HIS A 65 4.16 -9.43 -12.77
N ALA A 66 3.82 -9.28 -11.48
CA ALA A 66 2.47 -9.12 -10.97
C ALA A 66 2.21 -7.67 -10.53
N GLN A 67 0.95 -7.32 -10.31
CA GLN A 67 0.55 -6.01 -9.79
C GLN A 67 1.03 -5.74 -8.34
N ILE A 68 1.20 -6.82 -7.56
CA ILE A 68 1.59 -6.75 -6.15
C ILE A 68 3.11 -6.77 -6.00
N TRP A 69 3.65 -5.78 -5.29
CA TRP A 69 5.04 -5.71 -4.88
C TRP A 69 5.18 -6.24 -3.46
N ASP A 70 6.14 -7.14 -3.29
CA ASP A 70 6.61 -7.60 -2.00
C ASP A 70 7.96 -6.93 -1.72
N LEU A 71 8.01 -6.08 -0.71
CA LEU A 71 9.16 -5.26 -0.38
C LEU A 71 9.63 -5.58 1.04
N PRO A 72 10.96 -5.60 1.26
CA PRO A 72 11.48 -5.86 2.59
C PRO A 72 11.13 -4.71 3.56
N ALA A 73 10.97 -5.02 4.85
CA ALA A 73 10.56 -4.07 5.88
C ALA A 73 11.31 -2.71 5.88
N HIS A 74 12.61 -2.73 5.58
CA HIS A 74 13.46 -1.53 5.57
C HIS A 74 13.16 -0.55 4.41
N ALA A 75 12.41 -0.99 3.40
CA ALA A 75 12.07 -0.18 2.23
C ALA A 75 10.93 0.81 2.51
N LEU A 76 10.15 0.62 3.58
CA LEU A 76 8.97 1.43 3.89
C LEU A 76 9.28 2.93 3.95
N THR A 77 10.30 3.32 4.72
CA THR A 77 10.66 4.72 4.90
C THR A 77 11.08 5.35 3.58
N GLN A 78 11.91 4.67 2.80
CA GLN A 78 12.38 5.18 1.51
C GLN A 78 11.25 5.30 0.51
N LEU A 79 10.34 4.33 0.48
CA LEU A 79 9.14 4.36 -0.36
C LEU A 79 8.27 5.57 -0.05
N VAL A 80 7.93 5.78 1.23
CA VAL A 80 7.07 6.91 1.65
C VAL A 80 7.74 8.25 1.32
N LEU A 81 9.05 8.37 1.54
CA LEU A 81 9.80 9.57 1.16
C LEU A 81 9.82 9.79 -0.36
N GLY A 82 10.05 8.73 -1.14
CA GLY A 82 10.08 8.79 -2.61
C GLY A 82 8.73 9.17 -3.21
N LEU A 83 7.62 8.73 -2.60
CA LEU A 83 6.27 9.05 -3.04
C LEU A 83 5.74 10.38 -2.49
N SER A 84 6.40 11.00 -1.50
CA SER A 84 5.88 12.15 -0.74
C SER A 84 5.44 13.33 -1.61
N SER A 85 6.15 13.62 -2.71
CA SER A 85 5.82 14.69 -3.66
C SER A 85 4.71 14.32 -4.64
N LEU A 86 4.40 13.02 -4.79
CA LEU A 86 3.41 12.48 -5.72
C LEU A 86 2.06 12.23 -5.04
N ILE A 87 2.05 12.06 -3.72
CA ILE A 87 0.84 11.83 -2.93
C ILE A 87 0.00 13.11 -2.89
N GLY A 88 -1.20 13.07 -3.48
CA GLY A 88 -2.19 14.14 -3.36
C GLY A 88 -3.08 13.98 -2.13
N ALA A 89 -3.42 12.73 -1.76
CA ALA A 89 -4.19 12.42 -0.57
C ALA A 89 -3.89 11.00 -0.07
N SER A 90 -4.19 10.72 1.21
CA SER A 90 -4.12 9.38 1.79
C SER A 90 -5.36 9.05 2.60
N ARG A 91 -5.75 7.78 2.59
CA ARG A 91 -6.89 7.26 3.37
C ARG A 91 -6.62 5.88 3.93
N ILE A 92 -7.21 5.58 5.08
CA ILE A 92 -7.19 4.24 5.66
C ILE A 92 -8.20 3.36 4.90
N VAL A 93 -7.77 2.17 4.52
CA VAL A 93 -8.62 1.17 3.86
C VAL A 93 -8.76 -0.03 4.77
N HIS A 94 -9.97 -0.56 4.89
CA HIS A 94 -10.30 -1.68 5.81
C HIS A 94 -10.64 -2.99 5.07
N GLN A 95 -10.69 -2.99 3.74
CA GLN A 95 -11.11 -4.13 2.91
C GLN A 95 -10.39 -4.14 1.55
N HIS A 96 -9.06 -3.99 1.54
CA HIS A 96 -8.29 -4.17 0.30
C HIS A 96 -7.70 -5.58 0.22
N ASP A 97 -7.95 -6.29 -0.88
CA ASP A 97 -7.41 -7.63 -1.06
C ASP A 97 -6.00 -7.57 -1.67
N PHE A 98 -5.00 -7.66 -0.81
CA PHE A 98 -3.58 -7.71 -1.18
C PHE A 98 -3.10 -9.10 -1.63
N ARG A 99 -3.96 -10.14 -1.59
CA ARG A 99 -3.58 -11.54 -1.83
C ARG A 99 -3.87 -12.04 -3.24
N MET A 100 -4.66 -11.31 -4.01
CA MET A 100 -4.95 -11.75 -5.38
C MET A 100 -3.76 -11.47 -6.30
N LYS A 101 -3.18 -12.53 -6.87
CA LYS A 101 -2.35 -12.43 -8.07
C LYS A 101 -3.23 -11.91 -9.20
N LYS A 102 -3.23 -10.60 -9.40
CA LYS A 102 -3.85 -9.95 -10.55
C LYS A 102 -2.86 -10.05 -11.70
N TYR A 103 -3.23 -10.82 -12.73
CA TYR A 103 -2.47 -11.04 -13.97
C TYR A 103 -2.86 -9.99 -15.01
#